data_AF-K2H990-F1
#
_entry.id   AF-K2H990-F1
#
_cell.length_a   1.000
_cell.length_b   1.000
_cell.length_c   1.000
_cell.angle_alpha   90.00
_cell.angle_beta   90.00
_cell.angle_gamma   90.00
#
_symmetry.space_group_name_H-M   'P 1'
#
loop_
_entity.id
_entity.type
_entity.pdbx_description
1 polymer ?
#
loop_
_entity_poly.entity_id
_entity_poly.type
_entity_poly.pdbx_seq_one_letter_code
_entity_poly.pdbx_strand_id
1 'polypeptide(L)'
;MTLKPNPFAALLSENAGGGVARHPTDDPGRDYDRTSSEAPEQTRSSGVSAPSEPRRPGGGTRQAPRRKSDAPLDDEAEPLVPGEILYADGDVIINEGLEVTTLRVANTSDRPIQIGSHYHFAEVNAALEFDRDAAWGKRLAVLSGGAERFEPGAVEEVELVPIGGRRIVLGLRGLCRGGLDDAKN
;
A
#
# COMPACT_ATOMS: atom_id res chain seq x y z
N MET A 1 -25.31 16.30 1.49
CA MET A 1 -24.16 16.56 2.38
C MET A 1 -23.32 17.62 1.72
N THR A 2 -23.34 18.84 2.24
CA THR A 2 -22.53 19.94 1.72
C THR A 2 -21.12 19.76 2.25
N LEU A 3 -20.13 19.60 1.36
CA LEU A 3 -18.72 19.53 1.75
C LEU A 3 -18.33 20.83 2.45
N LYS A 4 -17.73 20.71 3.64
CA LYS A 4 -17.18 21.84 4.37
C LYS A 4 -16.03 22.43 3.56
N PRO A 5 -15.95 23.77 3.41
CA PRO A 5 -14.82 24.38 2.71
C PRO A 5 -13.53 24.04 3.45
N ASN A 6 -12.55 23.47 2.73
CA ASN A 6 -11.27 23.09 3.30
C ASN A 6 -10.54 24.36 3.80
N PRO A 7 -10.35 24.55 5.11
CA PRO A 7 -9.72 25.76 5.67
C PRO A 7 -8.24 25.87 5.31
N PHE A 8 -7.64 24.81 4.76
CA PHE A 8 -6.26 24.77 4.28
C PHE A 8 -6.14 24.96 2.75
N ALA A 9 -7.23 25.22 2.03
CA ALA A 9 -7.20 25.43 0.58
C ALA A 9 -6.21 26.54 0.14
N ALA A 10 -6.03 27.57 0.98
CA ALA A 10 -5.07 28.65 0.74
C ALA A 10 -3.58 28.24 0.89
N LEU A 11 -3.28 27.13 1.59
CA LEU A 11 -1.91 26.62 1.76
C LEU A 11 -1.52 25.62 0.65
N LEU A 12 -2.50 25.03 -0.04
CA LEU A 12 -2.25 24.10 -1.14
C LEU A 12 -1.73 24.82 -2.40
N SER A 13 -2.08 26.10 -2.59
CA SER A 13 -1.56 26.93 -3.69
C SER A 13 -0.08 27.32 -3.49
N GLU A 14 0.43 27.35 -2.26
CA GLU A 14 1.83 27.69 -1.96
C GLU A 14 2.79 26.52 -2.24
N ASN A 15 2.31 25.27 -2.21
CA ASN A 15 3.12 24.07 -2.49
C ASN A 15 3.09 23.64 -3.97
N ALA A 16 2.49 24.43 -4.88
CA ALA A 16 2.47 24.15 -6.32
C ALA A 16 3.84 24.31 -7.01
N GLY A 17 4.89 24.72 -6.27
CA GLY A 17 6.27 24.71 -6.76
C GLY A 17 6.87 23.31 -6.66
N GLY A 18 7.13 22.68 -7.81
CA GLY A 18 7.70 21.34 -7.96
C GLY A 18 9.08 21.16 -7.33
N GLY A 19 9.15 21.06 -6.01
CA GLY A 19 10.28 20.51 -5.29
C GLY A 19 10.15 18.99 -5.25
N VAL A 20 11.21 18.28 -5.66
CA VAL A 20 11.29 16.82 -5.52
C VAL A 20 11.26 16.49 -4.03
N ALA A 21 10.10 16.07 -3.52
CA ALA A 21 9.98 15.50 -2.19
C ALA A 21 10.80 14.21 -2.17
N ARG A 22 11.99 14.24 -1.58
CA ARG A 22 12.77 13.03 -1.31
C ARG A 22 12.23 12.43 -0.03
N HIS A 23 11.28 11.51 -0.14
CA HIS A 23 10.85 10.73 1.01
C HIS A 23 11.99 9.76 1.38
N PRO A 24 12.26 9.49 2.67
CA PRO A 24 13.33 8.54 3.06
C PRO A 24 13.17 7.12 2.49
N THR A 25 11.99 6.78 1.95
CA THR A 25 11.72 5.50 1.27
C THR A 25 12.00 5.52 -0.23
N ASP A 26 12.31 6.69 -0.81
CA ASP A 26 12.75 6.81 -2.21
C ASP A 26 14.22 6.39 -2.39
N ASP A 27 14.88 5.98 -1.30
CA ASP A 27 16.13 5.24 -1.33
C ASP A 27 15.86 3.85 -1.93
N PRO A 28 16.45 3.47 -3.08
CA PRO A 28 16.18 2.22 -3.80
C PRO A 28 16.60 0.93 -3.05
N GLY A 29 16.84 1.03 -1.74
CA GLY A 29 17.33 -0.02 -0.87
C GLY A 29 18.85 -0.07 -0.88
N ARG A 30 19.45 -0.19 0.31
CA ARG A 30 20.88 -0.49 0.45
C ARG A 30 21.21 -1.80 -0.28
N ASP A 31 22.29 -1.79 -1.06
CA ASP A 31 22.95 -3.02 -1.48
C ASP A 31 23.45 -3.75 -0.23
N TYR A 32 22.89 -4.92 0.05
CA TYR A 32 23.38 -5.79 1.11
C TYR A 32 24.67 -6.47 0.61
N ASP A 33 25.79 -6.16 1.26
CA ASP A 33 27.03 -6.93 1.12
C ASP A 33 26.78 -8.37 1.62
N ARG A 34 26.83 -9.34 0.69
CA ARG A 34 26.59 -10.76 0.96
C ARG A 34 27.71 -11.44 1.75
N THR A 35 28.75 -10.73 2.18
CA THR A 35 29.94 -11.32 2.82
C THR A 35 30.13 -10.96 4.30
N SER A 36 29.21 -10.21 4.91
CA SER A 36 29.30 -9.84 6.32
C SER A 36 28.65 -10.90 7.24
N SER A 37 29.41 -11.92 7.65
CA SER A 37 28.99 -12.91 8.65
C SER A 37 29.31 -12.48 10.09
N GLU A 38 29.03 -11.23 10.46
CA GLU A 38 29.10 -10.79 11.86
C GLU A 38 27.71 -10.35 12.32
N ALA A 39 27.01 -11.29 12.97
CA ALA A 39 25.78 -11.01 13.67
C ALA A 39 26.09 -10.13 14.90
N PRO A 40 25.37 -9.01 15.12
CA PRO A 40 25.47 -8.31 16.39
C PRO A 40 24.97 -9.23 17.51
N GLU A 41 25.68 -9.26 18.63
CA GLU A 41 25.32 -10.02 19.83
C GLU A 41 23.85 -9.78 20.18
N GLN A 42 23.02 -10.81 19.98
CA GLN A 42 21.68 -10.86 20.55
C GLN A 42 21.84 -11.01 22.06
N THR A 43 21.65 -9.92 22.80
CA THR A 43 21.35 -10.01 24.23
C THR A 43 20.04 -10.79 24.38
N ARG A 44 20.15 -12.09 24.66
CA ARG A 44 19.01 -12.96 24.94
C ARG A 44 18.46 -12.64 26.32
N SER A 45 17.49 -11.73 26.40
CA SER A 45 16.66 -11.61 27.61
C SER A 45 15.48 -12.60 27.53
N SER A 46 15.77 -13.90 27.57
CA SER A 46 14.75 -14.92 27.75
C SER A 46 14.63 -15.28 29.23
N GLY A 47 13.88 -14.46 29.96
CA GLY A 47 13.41 -14.77 31.31
C GLY A 47 11.96 -14.34 31.44
N VAL A 48 11.14 -15.15 32.11
CA VAL A 48 9.79 -14.73 32.52
C VAL A 48 9.96 -13.58 33.51
N SER A 49 9.73 -12.35 33.07
CA SER A 49 9.61 -11.22 34.00
C SER A 49 8.43 -11.47 34.93
N ALA A 50 8.61 -11.17 36.23
CA ALA A 50 7.51 -11.17 37.17
C ALA A 50 6.37 -10.28 36.66
N PRO A 51 5.08 -10.64 36.89
CA PRO A 51 3.97 -9.79 36.51
C PRO A 51 4.14 -8.42 37.16
N SER A 52 4.14 -7.37 36.34
CA SER A 52 4.17 -5.99 36.83
C SER A 52 2.97 -5.74 37.73
N GLU A 53 3.19 -5.07 38.86
CA GLU A 53 2.09 -4.71 39.77
C GLU A 53 1.03 -3.88 39.03
N PRO A 54 -0.28 -4.14 39.22
CA PRO A 54 -1.32 -3.38 38.55
C PRO A 54 -1.13 -1.88 38.82
N ARG A 55 -1.02 -1.07 37.76
CA ARG A 55 -1.02 0.39 37.91
C ARG A 55 -2.30 0.78 38.64
N ARG A 56 -2.14 1.37 39.83
CA ARG A 56 -3.22 1.87 40.68
C ARG A 56 -4.22 2.65 39.81
N PRO A 57 -5.54 2.41 39.91
CA PRO A 57 -6.51 3.24 39.20
C PRO A 57 -6.26 4.70 39.61
N GLY A 58 -6.00 5.55 38.62
CA GLY A 58 -5.61 6.94 38.85
C GLY A 58 -6.71 7.66 39.62
N GLY A 59 -6.53 7.84 40.92
CA GLY A 59 -7.32 8.80 41.68
C GLY A 59 -7.09 10.17 41.04
N GLY A 60 -8.15 10.84 40.61
CA GLY A 60 -8.12 12.11 39.84
C GLY A 60 -7.47 13.30 40.57
N THR A 61 -6.76 13.07 41.67
CA THR A 61 -6.09 14.07 42.51
C THR A 61 -4.90 14.76 41.84
N ARG A 62 -4.47 14.32 40.65
CA ARG A 62 -3.46 14.97 39.82
C ARG A 62 -3.99 15.48 38.47
N GLN A 63 -5.30 15.58 38.28
CA GLN A 63 -5.79 16.34 37.13
C GLN A 63 -5.47 17.81 37.35
N ALA A 64 -4.76 18.41 36.38
CA ALA A 64 -4.57 19.85 36.35
C ALA A 64 -5.94 20.54 36.42
N PRO A 65 -6.08 21.65 37.17
CA PRO A 65 -7.36 22.34 37.30
C PRO A 65 -7.88 22.69 35.90
N ARG A 66 -9.10 22.23 35.59
CA ARG A 66 -9.77 22.60 34.34
C ARG A 66 -9.89 24.12 34.30
N ARG A 67 -9.23 24.74 33.32
CA ARG A 67 -9.40 26.16 33.04
C ARG A 67 -10.86 26.37 32.63
N LYS A 68 -11.64 27.08 33.46
CA LYS A 68 -12.97 27.51 33.07
C LYS A 68 -12.80 28.62 32.03
N SER A 69 -13.33 28.40 30.84
CA SER A 69 -13.50 29.45 29.83
C SER A 69 -14.93 29.94 29.92
N ASP A 70 -15.12 31.23 30.21
CA ASP A 70 -16.43 31.92 30.15
C ASP A 70 -16.73 32.44 28.72
N ALA A 71 -15.91 32.02 27.74
CA ALA A 71 -16.17 32.33 26.34
C ALA A 71 -17.49 31.65 25.94
N PRO A 72 -18.43 32.38 25.31
CA PRO A 72 -19.61 31.78 24.72
C PRO A 72 -19.20 30.60 23.85
N LEU A 73 -19.82 29.44 24.07
CA LEU A 73 -19.74 28.37 23.10
C LEU A 73 -20.56 28.87 21.91
N ASP A 74 -19.89 29.22 20.82
CA ASP A 74 -20.56 29.56 19.58
C ASP A 74 -21.28 28.27 19.10
N ASP A 75 -22.58 28.14 19.38
CA ASP A 75 -23.42 27.01 18.92
C ASP A 75 -23.51 26.95 17.38
N GLU A 76 -23.11 28.03 16.69
CA GLU A 76 -23.00 28.17 15.24
C GLU A 76 -21.62 27.78 14.69
N ALA A 77 -20.62 27.55 15.55
CA ALA A 77 -19.33 27.03 15.10
C ALA A 77 -19.52 25.56 14.71
N GLU A 78 -19.24 25.25 13.44
CA GLU A 78 -19.28 23.85 13.02
C GLU A 78 -18.44 22.99 13.97
N PRO A 79 -19.01 21.88 14.48
CA PRO A 79 -18.37 21.12 15.55
C PRO A 79 -17.00 20.63 15.08
N LEU A 80 -15.96 20.99 15.83
CA LEU A 80 -14.61 20.46 15.67
C LEU A 80 -14.63 18.95 15.89
N VAL A 81 -14.14 18.17 14.93
CA VAL A 81 -14.08 16.70 15.02
C VAL A 81 -12.61 16.26 15.12
N PRO A 82 -12.11 15.90 16.32
CA PRO A 82 -10.74 15.45 16.48
C PRO A 82 -10.46 14.19 15.63
N GLY A 83 -9.47 14.30 14.74
CA GLY A 83 -9.10 13.22 13.82
C GLY A 83 -9.87 13.23 12.49
N GLU A 84 -10.61 14.29 12.19
CA GLU A 84 -11.22 14.44 10.86
C GLU A 84 -10.15 14.51 9.76
N ILE A 85 -10.43 13.82 8.65
CA ILE A 85 -9.62 13.90 7.43
C ILE A 85 -10.40 14.75 6.45
N LEU A 86 -9.82 15.89 6.07
CA LEU A 86 -10.38 16.79 5.07
C LEU A 86 -9.76 16.42 3.71
N TYR A 87 -10.53 15.72 2.90
CA TYR A 87 -10.11 15.35 1.54
C TYR A 87 -10.13 16.57 0.62
N ALA A 88 -9.26 16.54 -0.39
CA ALA A 88 -9.44 17.42 -1.55
C ALA A 88 -10.60 16.91 -2.40
N ASP A 89 -11.19 17.81 -3.19
CA ASP A 89 -12.18 17.41 -4.19
C ASP A 89 -11.49 16.71 -5.37
N GLY A 90 -12.15 15.70 -5.94
CA GLY A 90 -11.70 14.98 -7.13
C GLY A 90 -11.12 13.60 -6.85
N ASP A 91 -10.97 12.82 -7.93
CA ASP A 91 -10.49 11.45 -7.88
C ASP A 91 -8.96 11.39 -7.99
N VAL A 92 -8.35 10.39 -7.33
CA VAL A 92 -6.93 10.08 -7.49
C VAL A 92 -6.74 9.15 -8.67
N ILE A 93 -6.14 9.65 -9.74
CA ILE A 93 -5.79 8.84 -10.91
C ILE A 93 -4.60 7.95 -10.54
N ILE A 94 -4.74 6.65 -10.79
CA ILE A 94 -3.68 5.65 -10.55
C ILE A 94 -3.11 5.13 -11.87
N ASN A 95 -1.86 4.68 -11.84
CA ASN A 95 -1.19 4.08 -13.00
C ASN A 95 -1.18 5.00 -14.25
N GLU A 96 -1.19 6.32 -14.03
CA GLU A 96 -1.25 7.30 -15.12
C GLU A 96 -0.05 7.16 -16.08
N GLY A 97 -0.34 7.24 -17.38
CA GLY A 97 0.67 7.16 -18.43
C GLY A 97 1.23 5.76 -18.70
N LEU A 98 0.74 4.73 -18.02
CA LEU A 98 1.14 3.34 -18.28
C LEU A 98 0.28 2.73 -19.39
N GLU A 99 0.91 1.94 -20.25
CA GLU A 99 0.20 1.17 -21.29
C GLU A 99 -0.65 0.08 -20.65
N VAL A 100 -1.95 0.09 -20.94
CA VAL A 100 -2.91 -0.89 -20.46
C VAL A 100 -3.10 -1.99 -21.50
N THR A 101 -2.99 -3.24 -21.06
CA THR A 101 -3.30 -4.42 -21.88
C THR A 101 -4.47 -5.16 -21.26
N THR A 102 -5.58 -5.27 -21.99
CA THR A 102 -6.75 -6.06 -21.58
C THR A 102 -6.58 -7.51 -21.99
N LEU A 103 -6.75 -8.44 -21.05
CA LEU A 103 -6.69 -9.88 -21.31
C LEU A 103 -7.93 -10.57 -20.75
N ARG A 104 -8.43 -11.54 -21.51
CA ARG A 104 -9.49 -12.44 -21.06
C ARG A 104 -8.88 -13.65 -20.35
N VAL A 105 -9.32 -13.89 -19.11
CA VAL A 105 -8.76 -14.89 -18.20
C VAL A 105 -9.85 -15.83 -17.75
N ALA A 106 -9.63 -17.14 -17.91
CA ALA A 106 -10.56 -18.18 -17.51
C ALA A 106 -9.98 -19.01 -16.36
N ASN A 107 -10.77 -19.25 -15.30
CA ASN A 107 -10.40 -20.19 -14.25
C ASN A 107 -10.91 -21.59 -14.56
N THR A 108 -10.01 -22.49 -14.92
CA THR A 108 -10.33 -23.88 -15.27
C THR A 108 -10.29 -24.84 -14.07
N SER A 109 -9.95 -24.35 -12.88
CA SER A 109 -9.95 -25.17 -11.65
C SER A 109 -11.32 -25.24 -10.97
N ASP A 110 -11.42 -26.17 -10.03
CA ASP A 110 -12.55 -26.34 -9.10
C ASP A 110 -12.47 -25.42 -7.87
N ARG A 111 -11.46 -24.53 -7.80
CA ARG A 111 -11.19 -23.67 -6.65
C ARG A 111 -11.10 -22.21 -7.05
N PRO A 112 -11.52 -21.28 -6.17
CA PRO A 112 -11.35 -19.87 -6.42
C PRO A 112 -9.86 -19.48 -6.37
N ILE A 113 -9.46 -18.58 -7.25
CA ILE A 113 -8.08 -18.07 -7.36
C ILE A 113 -8.12 -16.55 -7.21
N GLN A 114 -7.26 -16.02 -6.33
CA GLN A 114 -7.15 -14.58 -6.12
C GLN A 114 -5.72 -14.10 -6.39
N ILE A 115 -5.60 -13.00 -7.13
CA ILE A 115 -4.31 -12.45 -7.58
C ILE A 115 -4.19 -11.00 -7.13
N GLY A 116 -3.10 -10.67 -6.45
CA GLY A 116 -2.83 -9.31 -5.97
C GLY A 116 -2.30 -8.35 -7.04
N SER A 117 -2.48 -7.06 -6.81
CA SER A 117 -2.08 -5.92 -7.66
C SER A 117 -0.64 -5.95 -8.20
N HIS A 118 0.32 -6.49 -7.44
CA HIS A 118 1.76 -6.43 -7.76
C HIS A 118 2.37 -7.80 -8.10
N TYR A 119 1.53 -8.81 -8.30
CA TYR A 119 2.01 -10.12 -8.73
C TYR A 119 2.36 -10.09 -10.23
N HIS A 120 3.47 -10.73 -10.63
CA HIS A 120 3.81 -10.88 -12.05
C HIS A 120 2.78 -11.77 -12.73
N PHE A 121 1.91 -11.17 -13.56
CA PHE A 121 0.70 -11.83 -14.02
C PHE A 121 0.98 -13.08 -14.85
N ALA A 122 2.04 -13.10 -15.67
CA ALA A 122 2.44 -14.30 -16.40
C ALA A 122 2.76 -15.50 -15.50
N GLU A 123 3.15 -15.29 -14.24
CA GLU A 123 3.49 -16.34 -13.27
C GLU A 123 2.32 -16.74 -12.36
N VAL A 124 1.09 -16.28 -12.59
CA VAL A 124 -0.04 -16.69 -11.73
C VAL A 124 -0.34 -18.19 -11.87
N ASN A 125 -1.27 -18.69 -11.05
CA ASN A 125 -1.68 -20.10 -11.02
C ASN A 125 -1.88 -20.68 -12.44
N ALA A 126 -1.34 -21.87 -12.70
CA ALA A 126 -1.40 -22.55 -13.99
C ALA A 126 -2.83 -22.91 -14.43
N ALA A 127 -3.76 -23.02 -13.48
CA ALA A 127 -5.17 -23.28 -13.79
C ALA A 127 -5.90 -22.08 -14.40
N LEU A 128 -5.28 -20.89 -14.44
CA LEU A 128 -5.79 -19.76 -15.19
C LEU A 128 -5.32 -19.84 -16.64
N GLU A 129 -6.28 -19.86 -17.56
CA GLU A 129 -6.05 -19.90 -19.00
C GLU A 129 -6.17 -18.48 -19.58
N PHE A 130 -5.09 -18.03 -20.21
CA PHE A 130 -4.96 -16.72 -20.88
C PHE A 130 -3.63 -16.67 -21.66
N ASP A 131 -3.42 -15.59 -22.43
CA ASP A 131 -2.16 -15.34 -23.14
C ASP A 131 -1.03 -14.93 -22.17
N ARG A 132 -0.16 -15.89 -21.85
CA ARG A 132 0.97 -15.72 -20.92
C ARG A 132 2.07 -14.83 -21.48
N ASP A 133 2.28 -14.85 -22.79
CA ASP A 133 3.29 -14.01 -23.43
C ASP A 133 2.85 -12.55 -23.44
N ALA A 134 1.57 -12.27 -23.71
CA ALA A 134 1.01 -10.92 -23.60
C ALA A 134 1.03 -10.37 -22.16
N ALA A 135 1.00 -11.24 -21.15
CA ALA A 135 1.06 -10.89 -19.74
C ALA A 135 2.49 -10.75 -19.18
N TRP A 136 3.52 -11.05 -19.97
CA TRP A 136 4.91 -11.05 -19.50
C TRP A 136 5.37 -9.65 -19.08
N GLY A 137 5.93 -9.56 -17.88
CA GLY A 137 6.41 -8.31 -17.28
C GLY A 137 5.31 -7.32 -16.91
N LYS A 138 4.07 -7.79 -16.74
CA LYS A 138 2.91 -6.97 -16.36
C LYS A 138 2.30 -7.43 -15.03
N ARG A 139 1.51 -6.55 -14.42
CA ARG A 139 0.75 -6.74 -13.18
C ARG A 139 -0.66 -6.18 -13.34
N LEU A 140 -1.59 -6.54 -12.46
CA LEU A 140 -2.97 -6.02 -12.51
C LEU A 140 -3.01 -4.50 -12.36
N ALA A 141 -3.86 -3.85 -13.16
CA ALA A 141 -4.11 -2.41 -13.17
C ALA A 141 -5.08 -1.95 -12.06
N VAL A 142 -5.07 -2.63 -10.91
CA VAL A 142 -5.95 -2.33 -9.77
C VAL A 142 -5.23 -1.49 -8.72
N LEU A 143 -5.98 -0.98 -7.74
CA LEU A 143 -5.43 -0.27 -6.58
C LEU A 143 -4.33 -1.08 -5.89
N SER A 144 -3.29 -0.40 -5.40
CA SER A 144 -2.23 -1.05 -4.62
C SER A 144 -2.81 -1.73 -3.38
N GLY A 145 -2.40 -2.96 -3.11
CA GLY A 145 -2.99 -3.81 -2.07
C GLY A 145 -4.33 -4.47 -2.45
N GLY A 146 -4.95 -4.06 -3.55
CA GLY A 146 -6.11 -4.72 -4.13
C GLY A 146 -5.78 -6.05 -4.80
N ALA A 147 -6.83 -6.79 -5.17
CA ALA A 147 -6.72 -8.09 -5.82
C ALA A 147 -7.96 -8.42 -6.67
N GLU A 148 -7.76 -9.20 -7.73
CA GLU A 148 -8.83 -9.77 -8.55
C GLU A 148 -9.12 -11.20 -8.11
N ARG A 149 -10.38 -11.60 -8.06
CA ARG A 149 -10.81 -12.95 -7.64
C ARG A 149 -11.59 -13.63 -8.76
N PHE A 150 -11.08 -14.77 -9.20
CA PHE A 150 -11.69 -15.62 -10.22
C PHE A 150 -12.39 -16.81 -9.56
N GLU A 151 -13.71 -16.88 -9.69
CA GLU A 151 -14.49 -18.05 -9.27
C GLU A 151 -14.22 -19.27 -10.18
N PRO A 152 -14.45 -20.51 -9.71
CA PRO A 152 -14.33 -21.71 -10.53
C PRO A 152 -15.18 -21.62 -11.80
N GLY A 153 -14.57 -21.83 -12.97
CA GLY A 153 -15.25 -21.76 -14.28
C GLY A 153 -15.58 -20.35 -14.77
N ALA A 154 -15.25 -19.30 -14.01
CA ALA A 154 -15.48 -17.92 -14.43
C ALA A 154 -14.51 -17.50 -15.54
N VAL A 155 -14.99 -16.63 -16.42
CA VAL A 155 -14.19 -15.98 -17.46
C VAL A 155 -14.39 -14.48 -17.32
N GLU A 156 -13.31 -13.78 -17.03
CA GLU A 156 -13.32 -12.34 -16.74
C GLU A 156 -12.26 -11.63 -17.59
N GLU A 157 -12.51 -10.37 -17.90
CA GLU A 157 -11.53 -9.50 -18.56
C GLU A 157 -10.82 -8.67 -17.51
N VAL A 158 -9.49 -8.67 -17.55
CA VAL A 158 -8.65 -7.91 -16.64
C VAL A 158 -7.72 -6.99 -17.39
N GLU A 159 -7.40 -5.88 -16.74
CA GLU A 159 -6.45 -4.90 -17.24
C GLU A 159 -5.09 -5.08 -16.57
N LEU A 160 -4.03 -5.07 -17.39
CA LEU A 160 -2.66 -5.22 -16.95
C LEU A 160 -1.84 -3.99 -17.32
N VAL A 161 -0.94 -3.59 -16.43
CA VAL A 161 0.05 -2.52 -16.64
C VAL A 161 1.47 -3.08 -16.49
N PRO A 162 2.47 -2.50 -17.17
CA PRO A 162 3.86 -2.94 -17.04
C PRO A 162 4.37 -2.79 -15.61
N ILE A 163 5.18 -3.75 -15.18
CA ILE A 163 5.99 -3.61 -13.97
C ILE A 163 7.02 -2.50 -14.21
N GLY A 164 7.09 -1.53 -13.29
CA GLY A 164 8.04 -0.42 -13.36
C GLY A 164 9.38 -0.73 -12.70
N GLY A 165 10.16 0.32 -12.43
CA GLY A 165 11.47 0.22 -11.77
C GLY A 165 12.50 -0.55 -12.60
N ARG A 166 13.35 -1.35 -11.93
CA ARG A 166 14.38 -2.18 -12.60
C ARG A 166 13.82 -3.39 -13.34
N ARG A 167 12.51 -3.66 -13.25
CA ARG A 167 11.85 -4.79 -13.94
C ARG A 167 12.48 -6.14 -13.63
N ILE A 168 12.85 -6.36 -12.36
CA ILE A 168 13.43 -7.61 -11.87
C ILE A 168 12.37 -8.38 -11.06
N VAL A 169 12.09 -9.63 -11.44
CA VAL A 169 11.12 -10.50 -10.76
C VAL A 169 11.85 -11.70 -10.17
N LEU A 170 11.91 -11.75 -8.84
CA LEU A 170 12.54 -12.82 -8.05
C LEU A 170 11.48 -13.59 -7.25
N GLY A 171 11.68 -14.89 -7.07
CA GLY A 171 10.77 -15.75 -6.32
C GLY A 171 9.61 -16.25 -7.17
N LEU A 172 8.37 -15.89 -6.80
CA LEU A 172 7.11 -16.30 -7.44
C LEU A 172 7.09 -17.80 -7.81
N ARG A 173 6.82 -18.15 -9.07
CA ARG A 173 6.90 -19.54 -9.56
C ARG A 173 8.28 -19.88 -10.10
N GLY A 174 9.21 -18.92 -10.06
CA GLY A 174 10.57 -19.08 -10.55
C GLY A 174 10.64 -19.20 -12.07
N LEU A 175 9.70 -18.60 -12.81
CA LEU A 175 9.76 -18.61 -14.28
C LEU A 175 10.65 -17.50 -14.82
N CYS A 176 10.65 -16.31 -14.22
CA CYS A 176 11.55 -15.21 -14.61
C CYS A 176 12.94 -15.32 -13.94
N ARG A 177 13.00 -15.41 -12.61
CA ARG A 177 14.24 -15.53 -11.79
C ARG A 177 15.30 -14.45 -12.07
N GLY A 178 14.92 -13.28 -12.55
CA GLY A 178 15.89 -12.27 -13.02
C GLY A 178 15.24 -11.03 -13.63
N GLY A 179 15.94 -10.37 -14.54
CA GLY A 179 15.41 -9.25 -15.31
C GLY A 179 14.36 -9.75 -16.31
N LEU A 180 13.25 -9.03 -16.42
CA LEU A 180 12.18 -9.33 -17.38
C LEU A 180 12.60 -9.06 -18.83
N ASP A 181 13.58 -8.18 -19.00
CA ASP A 181 14.10 -7.71 -20.30
C ASP A 181 15.41 -8.42 -20.68
N ASP A 182 15.91 -9.31 -19.82
CA ASP A 182 16.99 -10.22 -20.17
C ASP A 182 16.47 -11.25 -21.18
N ALA A 183 17.31 -11.71 -22.11
CA ALA A 183 16.92 -12.77 -23.04
C ALA A 183 16.42 -13.99 -22.25
N LYS A 184 15.22 -14.50 -22.60
CA LYS A 184 14.65 -15.71 -21.98
C LYS A 184 15.71 -16.82 -21.99
N ASN A 185 16.24 -17.16 -20.81
CA ASN A 185 17.20 -18.25 -20.62
C ASN A 185 16.51 -19.62 -20.72
#